data_AF-A0AAU0QJ01-F1
#
_entry.id   AF-A0AAU0QJ01-F1
#
_cell.length_a   1.000
_cell.length_b   1.000
_cell.length_c   1.000
_cell.angle_alpha   90.00
_cell.angle_beta   90.00
_cell.angle_gamma   90.00
#
_symmetry.space_group_name_H-M   'P 1'
#
loop_
_entity.id
_entity.type
_entity.pdbx_description
1 polymer ?
#
loop_
_entity_poly.entity_id
_entity_poly.type
_entity_poly.pdbx_seq_one_letter_code
_entity_poly.pdbx_strand_id
1 'polypeptide(L)'
;FKYPERPIVFLSACYFLVSMGYLVRVILGHKEVACDEDMIRYSSTGTNACTLVFLLVYFFGMASSIWWVILSFTWFLAAGLKWGNEAIANYSHYFHLAAWMIPTVQTVSVLLSGAVDGDPVSGICYVGNMNMDNLRTFVLAPLLVYLLVGTTFLFAGFVSLFRIRNVIKKQGDGGSKADKLEKLMIRIGIFSVLYTVPATIVIGCHLYECAFHDEWLKPLACKCLSSVVAGGRPRDGPLYSVIMLKYFMALAVGITSGVWIWSGK
;
A
#
# COMPACT_ATOMS: atom_id res chain seq x y z
N PHE A 1 13.50 -9.69 -16.56
CA PHE A 1 13.80 -9.25 -15.18
C PHE A 1 14.27 -10.44 -14.35
N LYS A 2 15.45 -10.38 -13.74
CA LYS A 2 15.95 -11.38 -12.78
C LYS A 2 15.81 -10.83 -11.36
N TYR A 3 15.87 -11.68 -10.32
CA TYR A 3 16.08 -11.16 -8.96
C TYR A 3 17.38 -10.34 -8.94
N PRO A 4 17.44 -9.20 -8.23
CA PRO A 4 16.45 -8.64 -7.29
C PRO A 4 15.38 -7.69 -7.88
N GLU A 5 15.32 -7.47 -9.21
CA GLU A 5 14.35 -6.55 -9.83
C GLU A 5 12.95 -7.14 -9.97
N ARG A 6 12.84 -8.47 -9.97
CA ARG A 6 11.60 -9.20 -10.25
C ARG A 6 10.39 -8.78 -9.38
N PRO A 7 10.52 -8.50 -8.06
CA PRO A 7 9.42 -7.99 -7.24
C PRO A 7 8.79 -6.69 -7.77
N ILE A 8 9.55 -5.82 -8.45
CA ILE A 8 9.04 -4.56 -9.00
C ILE A 8 7.97 -4.81 -10.07
N VAL A 9 8.12 -5.88 -10.85
CA VAL A 9 7.13 -6.27 -11.88
C VAL A 9 5.81 -6.66 -11.24
N PHE A 10 5.84 -7.45 -10.16
CA PHE A 10 4.63 -7.86 -9.44
C PHE A 10 3.99 -6.69 -8.70
N LEU A 11 4.79 -5.78 -8.15
CA LEU A 11 4.32 -4.55 -7.54
C LEU A 11 3.57 -3.68 -8.57
N SER A 12 4.13 -3.49 -9.77
CA SER A 12 3.44 -2.79 -10.86
C SER A 12 2.14 -3.49 -11.27
N ALA A 13 2.13 -4.82 -11.37
CA ALA A 13 0.92 -5.58 -11.68
C ALA A 13 -0.17 -5.41 -10.61
N CYS A 14 0.21 -5.37 -9.33
CA CYS A 14 -0.73 -5.10 -8.23
C CYS A 14 -1.34 -3.70 -8.37
N TYR A 15 -0.53 -2.65 -8.59
CA TYR A 15 -1.05 -1.29 -8.75
C TYR A 15 -1.90 -1.09 -10.00
N PHE A 16 -1.64 -1.85 -11.07
CA PHE A 16 -2.50 -1.90 -12.23
C PHE A 16 -3.91 -2.42 -11.86
N LEU A 17 -3.98 -3.51 -11.09
CA LEU A 17 -5.26 -4.08 -10.66
C LEU A 17 -5.97 -3.21 -9.62
N VAL A 18 -5.24 -2.55 -8.73
CA VAL A 18 -5.79 -1.51 -7.84
C VAL A 18 -6.43 -0.38 -8.65
N SER A 19 -5.71 0.13 -9.67
CA SER A 19 -6.24 1.16 -10.58
C SER A 19 -7.51 0.69 -11.29
N MET A 20 -7.56 -0.58 -11.71
CA MET A 20 -8.76 -1.17 -12.31
C MET A 20 -9.95 -1.17 -11.35
N GLY A 21 -9.74 -1.41 -10.05
CA GLY A 21 -10.78 -1.28 -9.03
C GLY A 21 -11.41 0.13 -8.99
N TYR A 22 -10.59 1.17 -9.04
CA TYR A 22 -11.08 2.56 -9.13
C TYR A 22 -11.80 2.85 -10.46
N LEU A 23 -11.34 2.26 -11.58
CA LEU A 23 -11.99 2.40 -12.88
C LEU A 23 -13.35 1.71 -12.94
N VAL A 24 -13.52 0.55 -12.31
CA VAL A 24 -14.82 -0.15 -12.21
C VAL A 24 -15.88 0.78 -11.60
N ARG A 25 -15.53 1.51 -10.52
CA ARG A 25 -16.39 2.53 -9.93
C ARG A 25 -16.76 3.66 -10.90
N VAL A 26 -15.85 4.05 -11.79
CA VAL A 26 -16.13 5.09 -12.81
C VAL A 26 -17.10 4.58 -13.87
N ILE A 27 -16.98 3.31 -14.27
CA ILE A 27 -17.80 2.70 -15.33
C ILE A 27 -19.21 2.36 -14.83
N LEU A 28 -19.33 1.73 -13.66
CA LEU A 28 -20.61 1.27 -13.11
C LEU A 28 -21.34 2.37 -12.33
N GLY A 29 -20.62 3.40 -11.88
CA GLY A 29 -21.15 4.47 -11.04
C GLY A 29 -21.09 4.14 -9.55
N HIS A 30 -21.01 5.20 -8.73
CA HIS A 30 -20.86 5.06 -7.28
C HIS A 30 -22.10 4.45 -6.59
N LYS A 31 -23.31 4.65 -7.14
CA LYS A 31 -24.54 4.10 -6.57
C LYS A 31 -24.55 2.58 -6.60
N GLU A 32 -24.21 1.99 -7.74
CA GLU A 32 -24.16 0.53 -7.90
C GLU A 32 -23.08 -0.11 -7.04
N VAL A 33 -21.91 0.55 -6.92
CA VAL A 33 -20.77 0.00 -6.18
C VAL A 33 -20.93 0.16 -4.67
N ALA A 34 -21.20 1.37 -4.17
CA ALA A 34 -21.07 1.70 -2.75
C ALA A 34 -22.38 1.96 -2.01
N CYS A 35 -23.54 1.95 -2.69
CA CYS A 35 -24.83 2.22 -2.07
C CYS A 35 -25.79 1.01 -2.09
N ASP A 36 -26.58 0.87 -1.03
CA ASP A 36 -27.86 0.16 -1.03
C ASP A 36 -28.96 1.21 -1.22
N GLU A 37 -29.50 1.29 -2.43
CA GLU A 37 -30.45 2.33 -2.86
C GLU A 37 -29.88 3.76 -2.65
N ASP A 38 -30.42 4.51 -1.69
CA ASP A 38 -29.98 5.86 -1.34
C ASP A 38 -29.09 5.91 -0.07
N MET A 39 -28.80 4.75 0.54
CA MET A 39 -27.93 4.64 1.71
C MET A 39 -26.58 4.03 1.36
N ILE A 40 -25.54 4.37 2.13
CA ILE A 40 -24.22 3.74 2.00
C ILE A 40 -24.34 2.27 2.41
N ARG A 41 -23.67 1.39 1.69
CA ARG A 41 -23.58 -0.03 2.02
C ARG A 41 -22.71 -0.22 3.26
N TYR A 42 -23.30 -0.64 4.37
CA TYR A 42 -22.57 -0.89 5.64
C TYR A 42 -21.97 -2.29 5.75
N SER A 43 -22.46 -3.23 4.96
CA SER A 43 -21.93 -4.58 4.88
C SER A 43 -22.22 -5.16 3.50
N SER A 44 -21.21 -5.74 2.86
CA SER A 44 -21.34 -6.47 1.61
C SER A 44 -20.97 -7.93 1.81
N THR A 45 -21.92 -8.82 1.55
CA THR A 45 -21.71 -10.27 1.54
C THR A 45 -22.04 -10.85 0.16
N GLY A 46 -21.20 -11.75 -0.35
CA GLY A 46 -21.43 -12.44 -1.62
C GLY A 46 -20.83 -11.73 -2.84
N THR A 47 -21.22 -12.18 -4.03
CA THR A 47 -20.65 -11.75 -5.31
C THR A 47 -21.45 -10.56 -5.88
N ASN A 48 -20.89 -9.36 -5.76
CA ASN A 48 -21.47 -8.13 -6.32
C ASN A 48 -20.34 -7.15 -6.73
N ALA A 49 -20.72 -6.00 -7.30
CA ALA A 49 -19.75 -4.98 -7.74
C ALA A 49 -18.91 -4.43 -6.58
N CYS A 50 -19.50 -4.26 -5.39
CA CYS A 50 -18.82 -3.84 -4.17
C CYS A 50 -17.69 -4.81 -3.79
N THR A 51 -17.99 -6.11 -3.72
CA THR A 51 -17.02 -7.16 -3.41
C THR A 51 -15.93 -7.24 -4.48
N LEU A 52 -16.26 -7.09 -5.77
CA LEU A 52 -15.26 -7.05 -6.84
C LEU A 52 -14.28 -5.88 -6.67
N VAL A 53 -14.79 -4.67 -6.41
CA VAL A 53 -13.95 -3.49 -6.18
C VAL A 53 -13.10 -3.66 -4.93
N PHE A 54 -13.68 -4.16 -3.84
CA PHE A 54 -12.95 -4.50 -2.62
C PHE A 54 -11.80 -5.48 -2.92
N LEU A 55 -12.06 -6.57 -3.66
CA LEU A 55 -11.01 -7.53 -4.04
C LEU A 55 -9.91 -6.87 -4.86
N LEU A 56 -10.26 -6.04 -5.85
CA LEU A 56 -9.28 -5.35 -6.70
C LEU A 56 -8.41 -4.37 -5.91
N VAL A 57 -8.98 -3.64 -4.96
CA VAL A 57 -8.26 -2.60 -4.21
C VAL A 57 -7.54 -3.17 -2.99
N TYR A 58 -8.22 -3.97 -2.17
CA TYR A 58 -7.67 -4.48 -0.90
C TYR A 58 -6.66 -5.61 -1.11
N PHE A 59 -7.02 -6.66 -1.85
CA PHE A 59 -6.13 -7.81 -2.02
C PHE A 59 -4.83 -7.39 -2.72
N PHE A 60 -4.92 -6.67 -3.85
CA PHE A 60 -3.74 -6.23 -4.57
C PHE A 60 -2.99 -5.10 -3.84
N GLY A 61 -3.68 -4.26 -3.08
CA GLY A 61 -3.04 -3.29 -2.19
C GLY A 61 -2.15 -3.97 -1.14
N MET A 62 -2.69 -4.97 -0.43
CA MET A 62 -1.93 -5.76 0.55
C MET A 62 -0.80 -6.56 -0.10
N ALA A 63 -1.07 -7.21 -1.25
CA ALA A 63 -0.05 -7.92 -2.00
C ALA A 63 1.10 -7.01 -2.44
N SER A 64 0.80 -5.77 -2.87
CA SER A 64 1.82 -4.79 -3.24
C SER A 64 2.73 -4.43 -2.07
N SER A 65 2.18 -4.34 -0.85
CA SER A 65 2.94 -4.06 0.37
C SER A 65 3.87 -5.22 0.72
N ILE A 66 3.42 -6.46 0.60
CA ILE A 66 4.28 -7.64 0.79
C ILE A 66 5.37 -7.70 -0.29
N TRP A 67 5.05 -7.40 -1.56
CA TRP A 67 6.05 -7.34 -2.63
C TRP A 67 7.13 -6.28 -2.36
N TRP A 68 6.77 -5.15 -1.76
CA TRP A 68 7.74 -4.16 -1.31
C TRP A 68 8.61 -4.66 -0.15
N VAL A 69 8.04 -5.39 0.81
CA VAL A 69 8.84 -6.04 1.88
C VAL A 69 9.83 -7.05 1.28
N ILE A 70 9.38 -7.88 0.33
CA ILE A 70 10.25 -8.84 -0.39
C ILE A 70 11.33 -8.11 -1.19
N LEU A 71 11.00 -6.99 -1.84
CA LEU A 71 11.98 -6.16 -2.54
C LEU A 71 13.06 -5.66 -1.57
N SER A 72 12.65 -5.13 -0.42
CA SER A 72 13.54 -4.64 0.63
C SER A 72 14.42 -5.76 1.19
N PHE A 73 13.84 -6.93 1.44
CA PHE A 73 14.55 -8.12 1.91
C PHE A 73 15.57 -8.63 0.90
N THR A 74 15.17 -8.84 -0.36
CA THR A 74 16.07 -9.34 -1.41
C THR A 74 17.16 -8.33 -1.76
N TRP A 75 16.86 -7.03 -1.65
CA TRP A 75 17.86 -5.97 -1.73
C TRP A 75 18.86 -6.05 -0.58
N PHE A 76 18.42 -6.25 0.66
CA PHE A 76 19.33 -6.49 1.80
C PHE A 76 20.18 -7.75 1.61
N LEU A 77 19.62 -8.86 1.13
CA LEU A 77 20.40 -10.08 0.86
C LEU A 77 21.50 -9.83 -0.18
N ALA A 78 21.18 -9.09 -1.25
CA ALA A 78 22.15 -8.72 -2.26
C ALA A 78 23.21 -7.74 -1.72
N ALA A 79 22.79 -6.72 -0.96
CA ALA A 79 23.63 -5.63 -0.45
C ALA A 79 24.49 -5.99 0.75
N GLY A 80 23.88 -6.58 1.76
CA GLY A 80 24.54 -6.93 3.01
C GLY A 80 25.20 -8.28 2.99
N LEU A 81 24.51 -9.29 2.46
CA LEU A 81 25.01 -10.67 2.47
C LEU A 81 25.70 -11.07 1.17
N LYS A 82 25.75 -10.17 0.17
CA LYS A 82 26.37 -10.40 -1.14
C LYS A 82 25.84 -11.65 -1.86
N TRP A 83 24.58 -12.01 -1.62
CA TRP A 83 23.97 -13.15 -2.29
C TRP A 83 23.88 -12.92 -3.80
N GLY A 84 24.28 -13.94 -4.57
CA GLY A 84 24.13 -13.94 -6.02
C GLY A 84 22.67 -14.07 -6.46
N ASN A 85 22.38 -13.63 -7.69
CA ASN A 85 21.01 -13.67 -8.24
C ASN A 85 20.42 -15.09 -8.27
N GLU A 86 21.24 -16.12 -8.50
CA GLU A 86 20.84 -17.52 -8.51
C GLU A 86 20.46 -18.02 -7.11
N ALA A 87 21.24 -17.64 -6.09
CA ALA A 87 20.94 -17.98 -4.70
C ALA A 87 19.58 -17.39 -4.28
N ILE A 88 19.29 -16.13 -4.61
CA ILE A 88 18.00 -15.50 -4.34
C ILE A 88 16.87 -16.17 -5.15
N ALA A 89 17.12 -16.49 -6.42
CA ALA A 89 16.13 -17.13 -7.29
C ALA A 89 15.70 -18.52 -6.80
N ASN A 90 16.59 -19.27 -6.15
CA ASN A 90 16.26 -20.58 -5.57
C ASN A 90 15.19 -20.49 -4.46
N TYR A 91 15.08 -19.37 -3.76
CA TYR A 91 14.04 -19.12 -2.74
C TYR A 91 12.77 -18.45 -3.27
N SER A 92 12.68 -18.24 -4.59
CA SER A 92 11.57 -17.48 -5.19
C SER A 92 10.18 -18.05 -4.90
N HIS A 93 10.05 -19.37 -4.77
CA HIS A 93 8.79 -20.02 -4.44
C HIS A 93 8.27 -19.61 -3.06
N TYR A 94 9.15 -19.45 -2.05
CA TYR A 94 8.75 -18.93 -0.73
C TYR A 94 8.29 -17.48 -0.80
N PHE A 95 8.95 -16.64 -1.60
CA PHE A 95 8.55 -15.24 -1.79
C PHE A 95 7.15 -15.15 -2.39
N HIS A 96 6.87 -15.94 -3.43
CA HIS A 96 5.56 -16.02 -4.05
C HIS A 96 4.49 -16.55 -3.09
N LEU A 97 4.80 -17.60 -2.33
CA LEU A 97 3.87 -18.16 -1.36
C LEU A 97 3.47 -17.10 -0.32
N ALA A 98 4.44 -16.39 0.27
CA ALA A 98 4.17 -15.33 1.22
C ALA A 98 3.37 -14.17 0.58
N ALA A 99 3.78 -13.72 -0.61
CA ALA A 99 3.15 -12.58 -1.30
C ALA A 99 1.69 -12.79 -1.66
N TRP A 100 1.26 -14.04 -1.89
CA TRP A 100 -0.11 -14.33 -2.30
C TRP A 100 -0.95 -14.89 -1.15
N MET A 101 -0.39 -15.75 -0.30
CA MET A 101 -1.15 -16.38 0.78
C MET A 101 -1.48 -15.40 1.90
N ILE A 102 -0.56 -14.50 2.27
CA ILE A 102 -0.82 -13.54 3.36
C ILE A 102 -2.01 -12.62 2.99
N PRO A 103 -2.02 -11.94 1.84
CA PRO A 103 -3.19 -11.16 1.42
C PRO A 103 -4.45 -12.00 1.26
N THR A 104 -4.34 -13.26 0.81
CA THR A 104 -5.50 -14.16 0.69
C THR A 104 -6.15 -14.38 2.04
N VAL A 105 -5.36 -14.74 3.08
CA VAL A 105 -5.87 -14.95 4.44
C VAL A 105 -6.48 -13.66 4.99
N GLN A 106 -5.83 -12.50 4.78
CA GLN A 106 -6.38 -11.21 5.20
C GLN A 106 -7.73 -10.92 4.52
N THR A 107 -7.81 -11.07 3.21
CA THR A 107 -9.04 -10.82 2.43
C THR A 107 -10.17 -11.75 2.85
N VAL A 108 -9.90 -13.05 3.00
CA VAL A 108 -10.90 -14.02 3.47
C VAL A 108 -11.39 -13.65 4.88
N SER A 109 -10.49 -13.23 5.77
CA SER A 109 -10.86 -12.81 7.13
C SER A 109 -11.81 -11.60 7.13
N VAL A 110 -11.58 -10.63 6.24
CA VAL A 110 -12.46 -9.46 6.06
C VAL A 110 -13.82 -9.86 5.48
N LEU A 111 -13.86 -10.78 4.51
CA LEU A 111 -15.12 -11.25 3.93
C LEU A 111 -15.96 -12.04 4.94
N LEU A 112 -15.32 -12.89 5.74
CA LEU A 112 -16.00 -13.68 6.78
C LEU A 112 -16.54 -12.81 7.93
N SER A 113 -15.91 -11.67 8.20
CA SER A 113 -16.40 -10.72 9.21
C SER A 113 -17.51 -9.80 8.69
N GLY A 114 -17.85 -9.85 7.40
CA GLY A 114 -18.84 -8.95 6.79
C GLY A 114 -18.44 -7.47 6.88
N ALA A 115 -17.14 -7.19 7.00
CA ALA A 115 -16.59 -5.88 7.30
C ALA A 115 -16.36 -4.99 6.06
N VAL A 116 -16.77 -5.46 4.88
CA VAL A 116 -16.68 -4.68 3.63
C VAL A 116 -17.82 -3.66 3.59
N ASP A 117 -17.46 -2.39 3.53
CA ASP A 117 -18.38 -1.25 3.52
C ASP A 117 -18.05 -0.26 2.39
N GLY A 118 -19.05 0.51 1.99
CA GLY A 118 -18.93 1.56 0.99
C GLY A 118 -18.28 2.81 1.57
N ASP A 119 -17.42 3.45 0.78
CA ASP A 119 -16.79 4.72 1.11
C ASP A 119 -17.65 5.89 0.60
N PRO A 120 -18.16 6.78 1.49
CA PRO A 120 -18.98 7.93 1.11
C PRO A 120 -18.30 8.92 0.16
N VAL A 121 -16.97 8.99 0.19
CA VAL A 121 -16.21 10.02 -0.54
C VAL A 121 -15.77 9.51 -1.90
N SER A 122 -15.12 8.35 -1.94
CA SER A 122 -14.60 7.78 -3.19
C SER A 122 -15.66 6.99 -3.96
N GLY A 123 -16.69 6.47 -3.30
CA GLY A 123 -17.70 5.61 -3.90
C GLY A 123 -17.18 4.22 -4.30
N ILE A 124 -16.05 3.78 -3.72
CA ILE A 124 -15.59 2.39 -3.81
C ILE A 124 -15.99 1.62 -2.55
N CYS A 125 -15.83 0.29 -2.59
CA CYS A 125 -15.94 -0.53 -1.40
C CYS A 125 -14.56 -0.89 -0.85
N TYR A 126 -14.41 -0.78 0.46
CA TYR A 126 -13.19 -1.13 1.18
C TYR A 126 -13.56 -1.70 2.55
N VAL A 127 -12.58 -1.93 3.43
CA VAL A 127 -12.84 -2.35 4.81
C VAL A 127 -12.56 -1.20 5.76
N GLY A 128 -13.48 -1.00 6.70
CA GLY A 128 -13.30 -0.04 7.79
C GLY A 128 -13.52 1.42 7.38
N ASN A 129 -14.35 1.69 6.38
CA ASN A 129 -14.76 3.06 6.06
C ASN A 129 -15.73 3.61 7.10
N MET A 130 -16.65 2.78 7.61
CA MET A 130 -17.68 3.13 8.59
C MET A 130 -17.39 2.57 9.99
N ASN A 131 -16.49 1.59 10.09
CA ASN A 131 -16.10 0.97 11.36
C ASN A 131 -14.59 1.07 11.59
N MET A 132 -14.20 1.89 12.58
CA MET A 132 -12.79 2.17 12.87
C MET A 132 -12.04 0.98 13.51
N ASP A 133 -12.74 0.03 14.13
CA ASP A 133 -12.10 -1.19 14.65
C ASP A 133 -11.69 -2.13 13.52
N ASN A 134 -12.51 -2.21 12.47
CA ASN A 134 -12.16 -2.91 11.23
C ASN A 134 -10.98 -2.22 10.53
N LEU A 135 -10.97 -0.89 10.48
CA LEU A 135 -9.85 -0.13 9.92
C LEU A 135 -8.53 -0.41 10.67
N ARG A 136 -8.57 -0.38 12.02
CA ARG A 136 -7.41 -0.67 12.87
C ARG A 136 -6.87 -2.08 12.63
N THR A 137 -7.76 -3.06 12.61
CA THR A 137 -7.42 -4.48 12.59
C THR A 137 -6.97 -4.96 11.21
N PHE A 138 -7.72 -4.60 10.16
CA PHE A 138 -7.50 -5.15 8.82
C PHE A 138 -6.61 -4.27 7.95
N VAL A 139 -6.44 -2.98 8.26
CA VAL A 139 -5.67 -2.04 7.42
C VAL A 139 -4.45 -1.51 8.16
N LEU A 140 -4.64 -0.78 9.25
CA LEU A 140 -3.53 -0.12 9.95
C LEU A 140 -2.52 -1.10 10.52
N ALA A 141 -2.97 -2.11 11.27
CA ALA A 141 -2.05 -3.06 11.91
C ALA A 141 -1.18 -3.81 10.88
N PRO A 142 -1.72 -4.39 9.79
CA PRO A 142 -0.88 -5.00 8.75
C PRO A 142 0.05 -4.02 8.06
N LEU A 143 -0.42 -2.83 7.67
CA LEU A 143 0.43 -1.84 6.99
C LEU A 143 1.59 -1.37 7.88
N LEU A 144 1.36 -1.18 9.18
CA LEU A 144 2.41 -0.85 10.14
C LEU A 144 3.43 -2.00 10.26
N VAL A 145 2.97 -3.25 10.37
CA VAL A 145 3.87 -4.41 10.41
C VAL A 145 4.72 -4.49 9.15
N TYR A 146 4.11 -4.35 7.97
CA TYR A 146 4.83 -4.38 6.70
C TYR A 146 5.85 -3.26 6.62
N LEU A 147 5.46 -2.03 6.94
CA LEU A 147 6.34 -0.86 6.96
C LEU A 147 7.54 -1.06 7.90
N LEU A 148 7.32 -1.51 9.13
CA LEU A 148 8.38 -1.76 10.11
C LEU A 148 9.36 -2.83 9.63
N VAL A 149 8.86 -3.95 9.10
CA VAL A 149 9.71 -5.03 8.60
C VAL A 149 10.52 -4.58 7.38
N GLY A 150 9.86 -3.93 6.40
CA GLY A 150 10.54 -3.46 5.19
C GLY A 150 11.58 -2.37 5.47
N THR A 151 11.24 -1.38 6.31
CA THR A 151 12.19 -0.32 6.70
C THR A 151 13.38 -0.86 7.48
N THR A 152 13.20 -1.89 8.31
CA THR A 152 14.30 -2.59 9.00
C THR A 152 15.28 -3.19 8.00
N PHE A 153 14.79 -3.89 6.97
CA PHE A 153 15.65 -4.44 5.92
C PHE A 153 16.33 -3.35 5.08
N LEU A 154 15.63 -2.26 4.76
CA LEU A 154 16.22 -1.13 4.06
C LEU A 154 17.35 -0.49 4.87
N PHE A 155 17.12 -0.24 6.17
CA PHE A 155 18.15 0.31 7.03
C PHE A 155 19.38 -0.60 7.11
N ALA A 156 19.17 -1.90 7.33
CA ALA A 156 20.25 -2.89 7.36
C ALA A 156 21.04 -2.96 6.03
N GLY A 157 20.35 -2.87 4.89
CA GLY A 157 21.00 -2.85 3.58
C GLY A 157 21.77 -1.56 3.32
N PHE A 158 21.26 -0.40 3.73
CA PHE A 158 21.99 0.87 3.63
C PHE A 158 23.27 0.85 4.45
N VAL A 159 23.20 0.44 5.72
CA VAL A 159 24.38 0.31 6.60
C VAL A 159 25.42 -0.60 5.98
N SER A 160 24.99 -1.72 5.38
CA SER A 160 25.91 -2.66 4.75
C SER A 160 26.56 -2.12 3.47
N LEU A 161 25.81 -1.39 2.62
CA LEU A 161 26.36 -0.73 1.44
C LEU A 161 27.39 0.33 1.82
N PHE A 162 27.11 1.17 2.81
CA PHE A 162 28.06 2.19 3.26
C PHE A 162 29.34 1.59 3.82
N ARG A 163 29.24 0.46 4.56
CA ARG A 163 30.41 -0.26 5.08
C ARG A 163 31.30 -0.77 3.96
N ILE A 164 30.71 -1.38 2.92
CA ILE A 164 31.45 -1.92 1.76
C ILE A 164 32.09 -0.78 0.96
N ARG A 165 31.36 0.29 0.68
CA ARG A 165 31.88 1.45 -0.06
C ARG A 165 33.05 2.12 0.64
N ASN A 166 33.00 2.27 1.96
CA ASN A 166 34.10 2.83 2.74
C ASN A 166 35.37 1.97 2.70
N VAL A 167 35.25 0.64 2.56
CA VAL A 167 36.39 -0.27 2.42
C VAL A 167 36.94 -0.27 0.99
N ILE A 168 36.08 -0.33 -0.02
CA ILE A 168 36.50 -0.36 -1.44
C ILE A 168 37.16 0.97 -1.84
N LYS A 169 36.64 2.12 -1.39
CA LYS A 169 37.24 3.43 -1.64
C LYS A 169 38.66 3.55 -1.07
N LYS A 170 39.00 2.76 -0.04
CA LYS A 170 40.35 2.68 0.53
C LYS A 170 41.28 1.74 -0.25
N GLN A 171 40.74 0.80 -1.05
CA GLN A 171 41.52 -0.21 -1.76
C GLN A 171 41.78 0.11 -3.25
N GLY A 172 41.21 1.20 -3.78
CA GLY A 172 41.61 1.79 -5.07
C GLY A 172 41.27 1.00 -6.34
N ASP A 173 40.76 -0.23 -6.24
CA ASP A 173 40.50 -1.09 -7.40
C ASP A 173 39.04 -1.57 -7.45
N GLY A 174 38.24 -0.88 -8.27
CA GLY A 174 36.82 -1.19 -8.50
C GLY A 174 36.60 -1.66 -9.94
N GLY A 175 36.69 -2.96 -10.18
CA GLY A 175 36.47 -3.53 -11.50
C GLY A 175 35.10 -3.17 -12.11
N SER A 176 35.03 -2.99 -13.43
CA SER A 176 33.86 -2.48 -14.17
C SER A 176 32.55 -3.28 -13.98
N LYS A 177 32.62 -4.55 -13.58
CA LYS A 177 31.45 -5.38 -13.24
C LYS A 177 30.87 -5.07 -11.87
N ALA A 178 31.72 -4.73 -10.89
CA ALA A 178 31.30 -4.36 -9.54
C ALA A 178 30.58 -3.00 -9.53
N ASP A 179 31.09 -2.03 -10.31
CA ASP A 179 30.45 -0.70 -10.46
C ASP A 179 29.04 -0.80 -11.07
N LYS A 180 28.82 -1.70 -12.04
CA LYS A 180 27.48 -1.94 -12.60
C LYS A 180 26.50 -2.53 -11.58
N LEU A 181 26.96 -3.49 -10.77
CA LEU A 181 26.13 -4.09 -9.72
C LEU A 181 25.81 -3.08 -8.62
N GLU A 182 26.79 -2.26 -8.21
CA GLU A 182 26.61 -1.19 -7.23
C GLU A 182 25.58 -0.15 -7.72
N LYS A 183 25.70 0.31 -8.96
CA LYS A 183 24.73 1.25 -9.57
C LYS A 183 23.32 0.66 -9.58
N LEU A 184 23.17 -0.61 -9.95
CA LEU A 184 21.87 -1.29 -9.92
C LEU A 184 21.27 -1.31 -8.51
N MET A 185 22.09 -1.62 -7.51
CA MET A 185 21.64 -1.73 -6.13
C MET A 185 21.28 -0.38 -5.52
N ILE A 186 22.06 0.67 -5.79
CA ILE A 186 21.71 2.04 -5.40
C ILE A 186 20.37 2.44 -5.99
N ARG A 187 20.18 2.15 -7.29
CA ARG A 187 18.92 2.45 -7.99
C ARG A 187 17.74 1.76 -7.29
N ILE A 188 17.85 0.46 -6.98
CA ILE A 188 16.78 -0.31 -6.31
C ILE A 188 16.52 0.21 -4.89
N GLY A 189 17.58 0.61 -4.19
CA GLY A 189 17.48 1.24 -2.87
C GLY A 189 16.69 2.55 -2.91
N ILE A 190 16.99 3.44 -3.88
CA ILE A 190 16.25 4.69 -4.11
C ILE A 190 14.76 4.40 -4.36
N PHE A 191 14.46 3.45 -5.24
CA PHE A 191 13.08 3.07 -5.52
C PHE A 191 12.33 2.57 -4.27
N SER A 192 13.01 1.78 -3.43
CA SER A 192 12.40 1.24 -2.20
C SER A 192 12.16 2.33 -1.15
N VAL A 193 13.04 3.33 -1.05
CA VAL A 193 12.85 4.52 -0.20
C VAL A 193 11.71 5.39 -0.74
N LEU A 194 11.63 5.59 -2.06
CA LEU A 194 10.54 6.33 -2.68
C LEU A 194 9.18 5.69 -2.44
N TYR A 195 9.08 4.36 -2.34
CA TYR A 195 7.85 3.68 -1.92
C TYR A 195 7.48 3.96 -0.46
N THR A 196 8.48 4.07 0.42
CA THR A 196 8.26 4.25 1.86
C THR A 196 7.51 5.56 2.15
N VAL A 197 7.79 6.62 1.39
CA VAL A 197 7.17 7.94 1.58
C VAL A 197 5.64 7.89 1.37
N PRO A 198 5.09 7.49 0.21
CA PRO A 198 3.63 7.32 0.05
C PRO A 198 3.01 6.37 1.08
N ALA A 199 3.67 5.25 1.40
CA ALA A 199 3.14 4.29 2.38
C ALA A 199 2.99 4.93 3.78
N THR A 200 3.98 5.69 4.24
CA THR A 200 3.89 6.41 5.52
C THR A 200 2.80 7.48 5.52
N ILE A 201 2.61 8.19 4.39
CA ILE A 201 1.56 9.20 4.27
C ILE A 201 0.18 8.55 4.31
N VAL A 202 -0.03 7.44 3.59
CA VAL A 202 -1.29 6.68 3.60
C VAL A 202 -1.62 6.19 5.01
N ILE A 203 -0.65 5.65 5.75
CA ILE A 203 -0.83 5.27 7.16
C ILE A 203 -1.20 6.49 8.01
N GLY A 204 -0.54 7.63 7.81
CA GLY A 204 -0.87 8.89 8.47
C GLY A 204 -2.30 9.36 8.20
N CYS A 205 -2.76 9.26 6.95
CA CYS A 205 -4.15 9.54 6.57
C CYS A 205 -5.14 8.60 7.28
N HIS A 206 -4.83 7.30 7.33
CA HIS A 206 -5.67 6.34 8.05
C HIS A 206 -5.69 6.57 9.57
N LEU A 207 -4.57 6.98 10.17
CA LEU A 207 -4.53 7.36 11.59
C LEU A 207 -5.35 8.61 11.85
N TYR A 208 -5.30 9.60 10.96
CA TYR A 208 -6.17 10.78 11.03
C TYR A 208 -7.64 10.39 10.93
N GLU A 209 -8.02 9.57 9.95
CA GLU A 209 -9.38 9.06 9.82
C GLU A 209 -9.79 8.33 11.11
N CYS A 210 -8.97 7.41 11.60
CA CYS A 210 -9.22 6.64 12.81
C CYS A 210 -9.40 7.49 14.09
N ALA A 211 -8.67 8.60 14.22
CA ALA A 211 -8.73 9.48 15.38
C ALA A 211 -9.93 10.43 15.34
N PHE A 212 -10.27 10.94 14.16
CA PHE A 212 -11.26 12.01 14.02
C PHE A 212 -12.60 11.54 13.45
N HIS A 213 -12.73 10.29 12.97
CA HIS A 213 -13.92 9.75 12.28
C HIS A 213 -15.25 10.15 12.96
N ASP A 214 -15.36 9.84 14.24
CA ASP A 214 -16.56 10.11 15.02
C ASP A 214 -16.86 11.60 15.17
N GLU A 215 -15.83 12.45 15.23
CA GLU A 215 -16.00 13.89 15.42
C GLU A 215 -16.66 14.55 14.21
N TRP A 216 -16.31 14.13 12.99
CA TRP A 216 -16.92 14.67 11.79
C TRP A 216 -18.16 13.90 11.34
N LEU A 217 -18.26 12.58 11.57
CA LEU A 217 -19.42 11.80 11.14
C LEU A 217 -20.69 12.11 11.95
N LYS A 218 -20.59 12.26 13.28
CA LYS A 218 -21.76 12.53 14.16
C LYS A 218 -22.59 13.76 13.76
N PRO A 219 -22.01 14.96 13.53
CA PRO A 219 -22.78 16.14 13.12
C PRO A 219 -23.34 16.04 11.69
N LEU A 220 -22.69 15.28 10.80
CA LEU A 220 -23.15 15.01 9.44
C LEU A 220 -24.35 14.04 9.43
N ALA A 221 -24.34 13.03 10.31
CA ALA A 221 -25.38 12.02 10.39
C ALA A 221 -26.66 12.49 11.13
N CYS A 222 -26.55 13.33 12.18
CA CYS A 222 -27.73 13.91 12.83
C CYS A 222 -27.80 15.44 12.68
N LYS A 223 -28.63 15.89 11.73
CA LYS A 223 -29.00 17.31 11.59
C LYS A 223 -29.64 17.90 12.86
N CYS A 224 -30.21 17.04 13.70
CA CYS A 224 -30.80 17.37 15.00
C CYS A 224 -29.80 17.99 15.99
N LEU A 225 -28.52 17.60 15.92
CA LEU A 225 -27.48 18.06 16.84
C LEU A 225 -26.88 19.38 16.37
N SER A 226 -26.85 19.62 15.06
CA SER A 226 -26.39 20.87 14.46
C SER A 226 -27.30 22.06 14.76
N SER A 227 -28.60 21.85 14.99
CA SER A 227 -29.53 22.93 15.37
C SER A 227 -29.41 23.35 16.84
N VAL A 228 -29.01 22.44 17.74
CA VAL A 228 -28.77 22.74 19.17
C VAL A 228 -27.48 23.54 19.37
N VAL A 229 -26.50 23.37 18.49
CA VAL A 229 -25.19 24.05 18.53
C VAL A 229 -25.21 25.38 17.76
N ALA A 230 -26.38 25.89 17.34
CA ALA A 230 -26.53 27.16 16.58
C ALA A 230 -26.15 28.45 17.36
N GLY A 231 -25.42 28.34 18.47
CA GLY A 231 -24.68 29.43 19.13
C GLY A 231 -23.15 29.25 19.09
N GLY A 232 -22.64 28.15 18.53
CA GLY A 232 -21.22 27.83 18.36
C GLY A 232 -20.87 27.66 16.88
N ARG A 233 -19.64 28.03 16.51
CA ARG A 233 -19.14 27.95 15.11
C ARG A 233 -19.41 26.56 14.52
N PRO A 234 -19.81 26.45 13.24
CA PRO A 234 -19.90 25.15 12.57
C PRO A 234 -18.55 24.46 12.71
N ARG A 235 -18.55 23.29 13.35
CA ARG A 235 -17.32 22.52 13.56
C ARG A 235 -16.94 21.93 12.19
N ASP A 236 -15.73 22.23 11.75
CA ASP A 236 -15.25 21.93 10.41
C ASP A 236 -15.42 20.43 10.10
N GLY A 237 -15.97 20.12 8.91
CA GLY A 237 -16.05 18.75 8.40
C GLY A 237 -14.67 18.09 8.27
N PRO A 238 -14.59 16.86 7.73
CA PRO A 238 -13.28 16.24 7.57
C PRO A 238 -12.38 17.10 6.69
N LEU A 239 -11.08 17.11 6.97
CA LEU A 239 -10.10 17.77 6.12
C LEU A 239 -10.05 17.05 4.77
N TYR A 240 -10.81 17.56 3.81
CA TYR A 240 -10.94 16.95 2.47
C TYR A 240 -9.58 16.76 1.78
N SER A 241 -8.64 17.66 2.04
CA SER A 241 -7.26 17.56 1.56
C SER A 241 -6.56 16.28 2.04
N VAL A 242 -6.76 15.86 3.30
CA VAL A 242 -6.16 14.64 3.86
C VAL A 242 -6.77 13.40 3.23
N ILE A 243 -8.09 13.41 3.00
CA ILE A 243 -8.80 12.31 2.35
C ILE A 243 -8.35 12.16 0.89
N MET A 244 -8.26 13.27 0.13
CA MET A 244 -7.75 13.22 -1.25
C MET A 244 -6.28 12.79 -1.31
N LEU A 245 -5.47 13.23 -0.36
CA LEU A 245 -4.07 12.83 -0.25
C LEU A 245 -3.91 11.32 -0.08
N LYS A 246 -4.80 10.66 0.68
CA LYS A 246 -4.82 9.20 0.84
C LYS A 246 -4.88 8.49 -0.52
N TYR A 247 -5.88 8.80 -1.35
CA TYR A 247 -6.05 8.13 -2.64
C TYR A 247 -4.94 8.47 -3.61
N PHE A 248 -4.49 9.73 -3.63
CA PHE A 248 -3.37 10.15 -4.46
C PHE A 248 -2.10 9.37 -4.11
N MET A 249 -1.73 9.30 -2.83
CA MET A 249 -0.52 8.60 -2.38
C MET A 249 -0.65 7.08 -2.54
N ALA A 250 -1.85 6.52 -2.37
CA ALA A 250 -2.11 5.11 -2.63
C ALA A 250 -1.88 4.73 -4.11
N LEU A 251 -2.10 5.64 -5.07
CA LEU A 251 -1.87 5.39 -6.50
C LEU A 251 -0.50 5.86 -7.00
N ALA A 252 0.13 6.83 -6.31
CA ALA A 252 1.39 7.44 -6.71
C ALA A 252 2.52 6.42 -6.92
N VAL A 253 2.56 5.38 -6.10
CA VAL A 253 3.57 4.32 -6.22
C VAL A 253 3.49 3.60 -7.58
N GLY A 254 2.29 3.34 -8.09
CA GLY A 254 2.11 2.71 -9.40
C GLY A 254 2.70 3.53 -10.55
N ILE A 255 2.66 4.86 -10.43
CA ILE A 255 3.28 5.77 -11.41
C ILE A 255 4.81 5.62 -11.36
N THR A 256 5.39 5.62 -10.15
CA THR A 256 6.85 5.50 -9.98
C THR A 256 7.39 4.16 -10.49
N SER A 257 6.63 3.07 -10.35
CA SER A 257 7.02 1.76 -10.83
C SER A 257 6.94 1.65 -12.37
N GLY A 258 6.01 2.38 -13.00
CA GLY A 258 5.98 2.55 -14.46
C GLY A 258 7.21 3.28 -15.00
N VAL A 259 7.58 4.40 -14.37
CA VAL A 259 8.79 5.18 -14.72
C VAL A 259 10.06 4.34 -14.54
N TRP A 260 10.10 3.47 -13.53
CA TRP A 260 11.22 2.57 -13.30
C TRP A 260 11.47 1.59 -14.46
N ILE A 261 10.39 1.02 -15.00
CA ILE A 261 10.43 0.05 -16.09
C ILE A 261 10.76 0.74 -17.42
N TRP A 262 10.42 2.04 -17.55
CA TRP A 262 10.74 2.85 -18.71
C TRP A 262 12.24 3.19 -18.75
N SER A 263 13.01 2.25 -19.28
CA SER A 263 14.43 2.41 -19.60
C SER A 263 14.59 2.21 -21.09
N GLY A 264 15.23 3.17 -21.77
CA GLY A 264 15.48 3.17 -23.23
C GLY A 264 16.53 2.14 -23.67
N LYS A 265 16.31 0.88 -23.32
CA LYS A 265 16.94 -0.26 -23.98
C LYS A 265 16.12 -0.64 -25.20
#